data_AF-A0AM62-F1
#
_entry.id   AF-A0AM62-F1
#
_cell.length_a   1.000
_cell.length_b   1.000
_cell.length_c   1.000
_cell.angle_alpha   90.00
_cell.angle_beta   90.00
_cell.angle_gamma   90.00
#
_symmetry.space_group_name_H-M   'P 1'
#
loop_
_entity.id
_entity.type
_entity.pdbx_description
1 polymer ?
#
loop_
_entity_poly.entity_id
_entity_poly.type
_entity_poly.pdbx_seq_one_letter_code
_entity_poly.pdbx_strand_id
1 'polypeptide(L)'
;MKFIMSKITFEEAKQLIDIRDKENTTSQSIKLFIRAFFCGFMALLPLKNSIVITSILIIIIVISFLYYYISKANNKLLEEFSYQLAKYVMLQTTTVSILLGIRVDGETPFGEYYVLVALCYLFLVAVLGYFRCRAMILNYLKNNGINLKGISVSKIWNKVFLKLSIILLVIIGLGTQLYRLNKWWFIGNNSSSNGISIQNEWLGMFLVLVVGILLIILLVVFSLLPTLLFNAKTITEGILLKEYATEFQQENTRSNQ
;
A
#
# COMPACT_ATOMS: atom_id res chain seq x y z
N MET A 1 -4.32 7.27 15.19
CA MET A 1 -3.03 6.80 15.75
C MET A 1 -2.80 7.33 17.17
N LYS A 2 -2.79 8.65 17.37
CA LYS A 2 -2.49 9.32 18.65
C LYS A 2 -3.25 8.76 19.86
N PHE A 3 -4.57 8.56 19.76
CA PHE A 3 -5.40 7.97 20.81
C PHE A 3 -5.04 6.52 21.21
N ILE A 4 -4.43 5.75 20.30
CA ILE A 4 -3.97 4.39 20.62
C ILE A 4 -2.66 4.46 21.40
N MET A 5 -1.78 5.38 21.01
CA MET A 5 -0.44 5.51 21.59
C MET A 5 -0.49 6.15 22.97
N SER A 6 -1.41 7.08 23.22
CA SER A 6 -1.63 7.67 24.54
C SER A 6 -2.14 6.68 25.60
N LYS A 7 -2.50 5.45 25.22
CA LYS A 7 -2.89 4.38 26.14
C LYS A 7 -1.74 3.46 26.54
N ILE A 8 -0.59 3.61 25.89
CA ILE A 8 0.63 2.87 26.20
C ILE A 8 1.38 3.70 27.24
N THR A 9 2.06 3.05 28.18
CA THR A 9 2.91 3.76 29.15
C THR A 9 4.35 3.81 28.67
N PHE A 10 5.14 4.77 29.16
CA PHE A 10 6.55 4.88 28.82
C PHE A 10 7.34 3.60 29.15
N GLU A 11 7.02 2.95 30.28
CA GLU A 11 7.67 1.70 30.71
C GLU A 11 7.42 0.55 29.72
N GLU A 12 6.18 0.42 29.22
CA GLU A 12 5.84 -0.56 28.17
C GLU A 12 6.54 -0.22 26.84
N ALA A 13 6.65 1.06 26.50
CA ALA A 13 7.36 1.50 25.29
C ALA A 13 8.87 1.21 25.38
N LYS A 14 9.48 1.40 26.55
CA LYS A 14 10.90 1.12 26.83
C LYS A 14 11.22 -0.37 26.69
N GLN A 15 10.32 -1.25 27.14
CA GLN A 15 10.49 -2.71 26.98
C GLN A 15 10.46 -3.17 25.52
N LEU A 16 9.79 -2.42 24.63
CA LEU A 16 9.70 -2.75 23.21
C LEU A 16 10.86 -2.23 22.37
N ILE A 17 11.49 -1.14 22.81
CA ILE A 17 12.52 -0.44 22.03
C ILE A 17 13.90 -0.89 22.53
N ASP A 18 14.53 -1.79 21.78
CA ASP A 18 15.95 -2.11 21.97
C ASP A 18 16.80 -1.04 21.25
N ILE A 19 17.52 -0.23 22.04
CA ILE A 19 18.32 0.90 21.58
C ILE A 19 19.73 0.44 21.13
N ARG A 20 20.13 -0.82 21.37
CA ARG A 20 21.48 -1.29 21.02
C ARG A 20 21.72 -1.40 19.51
N ASP A 21 22.63 -0.55 19.05
CA ASP A 21 23.42 -0.59 17.81
C ASP A 21 22.68 -0.93 16.51
N LYS A 22 22.02 0.08 15.93
CA LYS A 22 21.68 0.11 14.50
C LYS A 22 22.77 0.84 13.71
N GLU A 23 23.88 0.14 13.47
CA GLU A 23 24.98 0.62 12.64
C GLU A 23 24.76 0.25 11.16
N ASN A 24 24.35 1.24 10.34
CA ASN A 24 24.70 1.46 8.91
C ASN A 24 23.73 2.47 8.25
N THR A 25 24.00 3.77 8.45
CA THR A 25 23.07 4.86 8.12
C THR A 25 23.31 5.48 6.73
N THR A 26 24.53 5.42 6.20
CA THR A 26 24.88 5.99 4.88
C THR A 26 24.31 5.19 3.71
N SER A 27 24.12 3.88 3.88
CA SER A 27 23.56 2.99 2.85
C SER A 27 22.08 3.29 2.53
N GLN A 28 21.32 3.80 3.51
CA GLN A 28 19.86 3.93 3.38
C GLN A 28 19.44 5.11 2.51
N SER A 29 20.13 6.26 2.62
CA SER A 29 19.80 7.45 1.83
C SER A 29 20.01 7.22 0.33
N ILE A 30 21.10 6.55 -0.05
CA ILE A 30 21.38 6.20 -1.46
C ILE A 30 20.33 5.21 -1.99
N LYS A 31 20.00 4.16 -1.20
CA LYS A 31 18.94 3.21 -1.54
C LYS A 31 17.59 3.89 -1.75
N LEU A 32 17.26 4.88 -0.90
CA LEU A 32 16.01 5.63 -1.03
C LEU A 32 16.02 6.53 -2.26
N PHE A 33 17.14 7.18 -2.58
CA PHE A 33 17.28 8.03 -3.77
C PHE A 33 17.06 7.24 -5.06
N ILE A 34 17.75 6.10 -5.22
CA ILE A 34 17.58 5.21 -6.38
C ILE A 34 16.12 4.76 -6.50
N ARG A 35 15.51 4.40 -5.37
CA ARG A 35 14.10 3.99 -5.32
C ARG A 35 13.16 5.13 -5.69
N ALA A 36 13.39 6.35 -5.20
CA ALA A 36 12.59 7.52 -5.51
C ALA A 36 12.64 7.85 -7.00
N PHE A 37 13.83 7.75 -7.61
CA PHE A 37 13.99 7.92 -9.06
C PHE A 37 13.19 6.89 -9.86
N PHE A 38 13.29 5.60 -9.48
CA PHE A 38 12.49 4.54 -10.10
C PHE A 38 10.98 4.76 -9.92
N CYS A 39 10.54 5.13 -8.71
CA CYS A 39 9.13 5.41 -8.45
C CYS A 39 8.64 6.64 -9.24
N GLY A 40 9.50 7.66 -9.40
CA GLY A 40 9.23 8.83 -10.22
C GLY A 40 9.00 8.46 -11.69
N PHE A 41 9.85 7.58 -12.25
CA PHE A 41 9.62 7.05 -13.60
C PHE A 41 8.30 6.28 -13.70
N MET A 42 8.01 5.42 -12.73
CA MET A 42 6.73 4.69 -12.70
C MET A 42 5.52 5.61 -12.54
N ALA A 43 5.65 6.75 -11.86
CA ALA A 43 4.60 7.76 -11.73
C ALA A 43 4.22 8.44 -13.07
N LEU A 44 5.05 8.31 -14.10
CA LEU A 44 4.77 8.81 -15.45
C LEU A 44 3.86 7.88 -16.27
N LEU A 45 3.60 6.65 -15.83
CA LEU A 45 2.73 5.71 -16.56
C LEU A 45 1.33 6.29 -16.86
N PRO A 46 0.65 6.99 -15.94
CA PRO A 46 -0.65 7.59 -16.19
C PRO A 46 -0.59 8.88 -17.01
N LEU A 47 0.59 9.36 -17.45
CA LEU A 47 0.73 10.67 -18.10
C LEU A 47 -0.11 10.79 -19.37
N LYS A 48 -0.18 9.69 -20.14
CA LYS A 48 -1.02 9.59 -21.33
C LYS A 48 -2.52 9.54 -21.02
N ASN A 49 -2.89 9.22 -19.77
CA ASN A 49 -4.27 9.18 -19.31
C ASN A 49 -4.70 10.50 -18.67
N SER A 50 -3.84 11.09 -17.83
CA SER A 50 -4.08 12.40 -17.22
C SER A 50 -2.80 12.98 -16.63
N ILE A 51 -2.45 14.20 -17.07
CA ILE A 51 -1.40 15.00 -16.45
C ILE A 51 -1.67 15.27 -14.95
N VAL A 52 -2.92 15.56 -14.59
CA VAL A 52 -3.32 15.88 -13.19
C VAL A 52 -2.98 14.74 -12.24
N ILE A 53 -3.43 13.51 -12.55
CA ILE A 53 -3.13 12.32 -11.76
C ILE A 53 -1.62 12.06 -11.67
N THR A 54 -0.89 12.17 -12.79
CA THR A 54 0.58 12.03 -12.78
C THR A 54 1.24 13.05 -11.86
N SER A 55 0.83 14.33 -11.91
CA SER A 55 1.35 15.36 -11.01
C SER A 55 1.10 15.03 -9.54
N ILE A 56 -0.10 14.55 -9.18
CA ILE A 56 -0.43 14.15 -7.81
C ILE A 56 0.49 13.02 -7.34
N LEU A 57 0.70 11.98 -8.16
CA LEU A 57 1.56 10.85 -7.82
C LEU A 57 3.02 11.27 -7.60
N ILE A 58 3.54 12.15 -8.46
CA ILE A 58 4.90 12.70 -8.31
C ILE A 58 5.02 13.51 -7.01
N ILE A 59 4.03 14.35 -6.71
CA ILE A 59 4.00 15.14 -5.47
C ILE A 59 4.04 14.23 -4.24
N ILE A 60 3.28 13.12 -4.23
CA ILE A 60 3.30 12.14 -3.13
C ILE A 60 4.71 11.55 -2.94
N ILE A 61 5.40 11.19 -4.03
CA ILE A 61 6.77 10.66 -3.97
C ILE A 61 7.75 11.70 -3.44
N VAL A 62 7.65 12.96 -3.88
CA VAL A 62 8.50 14.06 -3.42
C VAL A 62 8.27 14.35 -1.94
N ILE A 63 7.02 14.47 -1.50
CA ILE A 63 6.68 14.66 -0.07
C ILE A 63 7.24 13.51 0.76
N SER A 64 7.09 12.28 0.28
CA SER A 64 7.63 11.10 0.96
C SER A 64 9.16 11.12 1.06
N PHE A 65 9.85 11.60 0.03
CA PHE A 65 11.30 11.72 0.02
C PHE A 65 11.77 12.82 0.97
N LEU A 66 11.16 14.01 0.91
CA LEU A 66 11.47 15.13 1.80
C LEU A 66 11.21 14.78 3.27
N TYR A 67 10.12 14.07 3.55
CA TYR A 67 9.80 13.61 4.90
C TYR A 67 10.93 12.78 5.51
N TYR A 68 11.56 11.89 4.74
CA TYR A 68 12.70 11.11 5.23
C TYR A 68 13.88 12.02 5.62
N TYR A 69 14.27 12.96 4.77
CA TYR A 69 15.40 13.85 5.07
C TYR A 69 15.14 14.76 6.26
N ILE A 70 13.93 15.34 6.36
CA ILE A 70 13.55 16.19 7.50
C ILE A 70 13.52 15.36 8.80
N SER A 71 12.92 14.17 8.77
CA SER A 71 12.85 13.31 9.96
C SER A 71 14.23 12.84 10.40
N LYS A 72 15.10 12.49 9.45
CA LYS A 72 16.50 12.11 9.71
C LYS A 72 17.31 13.27 10.30
N ALA A 73 17.12 14.49 9.79
CA ALA A 73 17.80 15.68 10.29
C ALA A 73 17.40 16.01 11.74
N ASN A 74 16.12 15.82 12.09
CA ASN A 74 15.61 16.15 13.42
C ASN A 74 16.00 15.11 14.49
N ASN A 75 15.95 13.81 14.17
CA ASN A 75 16.30 12.76 15.12
C ASN A 75 16.81 11.51 14.40
N LYS A 76 18.09 11.19 14.61
CA LYS A 76 18.75 10.02 14.01
C LYS A 76 18.06 8.70 14.40
N LEU A 77 17.44 8.61 15.58
CA LEU A 77 16.69 7.42 16.02
C LEU A 77 15.42 7.18 15.16
N LEU A 78 14.91 8.20 14.48
CA LEU A 78 13.77 8.10 13.56
C LEU A 78 14.17 7.78 12.11
N GLU A 79 15.46 7.57 11.82
CA GLU A 79 15.93 7.30 10.45
C GLU A 79 15.30 6.02 9.90
N GLU A 80 15.38 4.91 10.64
CA GLU A 80 14.84 3.62 10.20
C GLU A 80 13.30 3.68 10.07
N PHE A 81 12.63 4.38 11.00
CA PHE A 81 11.19 4.64 10.93
C PHE A 81 10.80 5.40 9.65
N SER A 82 11.45 6.54 9.41
CA SER A 82 11.15 7.41 8.28
C SER A 82 11.53 6.76 6.95
N TYR A 83 12.60 5.97 6.91
CA TYR A 83 12.99 5.16 5.75
C TYR A 83 11.92 4.12 5.41
N GLN A 84 11.46 3.33 6.40
CA GLN A 84 10.42 2.31 6.17
C GLN A 84 9.10 2.95 5.73
N LEU A 85 8.72 4.08 6.33
CA LEU A 85 7.50 4.80 5.96
C LEU A 85 7.59 5.35 4.53
N ALA A 86 8.69 6.01 4.19
CA ALA A 86 8.90 6.56 2.85
C ALA A 86 8.91 5.46 1.79
N LYS A 87 9.64 4.37 2.06
CA LYS A 87 9.67 3.17 1.20
C LYS A 87 8.27 2.62 0.95
N TYR A 88 7.44 2.53 1.99
CA TYR A 88 6.06 2.05 1.89
C TYR A 88 5.21 2.97 1.01
N VAL A 89 5.22 4.29 1.26
CA VAL A 89 4.42 5.26 0.49
C VAL A 89 4.84 5.26 -0.99
N MET A 90 6.14 5.24 -1.27
CA MET A 90 6.67 5.19 -2.64
C MET A 90 6.24 3.91 -3.39
N LEU A 91 6.29 2.75 -2.73
CA LEU A 91 5.81 1.49 -3.30
C LEU A 91 4.30 1.52 -3.55
N GLN A 92 3.51 2.02 -2.59
CA GLN A 92 2.06 2.14 -2.74
C GLN A 92 1.70 3.05 -3.92
N THR A 93 2.39 4.18 -4.04
CA THR A 93 2.20 5.13 -5.15
C THR A 93 2.58 4.50 -6.48
N THR A 94 3.65 3.71 -6.54
CA THR A 94 4.07 2.98 -7.75
C THR A 94 3.03 1.96 -8.18
N THR A 95 2.50 1.16 -7.25
CA THR A 95 1.46 0.17 -7.55
C THR A 95 0.18 0.83 -8.08
N VAL A 96 -0.25 1.93 -7.45
CA VAL A 96 -1.39 2.72 -7.91
C VAL A 96 -1.13 3.31 -9.30
N SER A 97 0.08 3.81 -9.55
CA SER A 97 0.49 4.35 -10.85
C SER A 97 0.41 3.31 -11.96
N ILE A 98 0.87 2.08 -11.71
CA ILE A 98 0.78 0.98 -12.68
C ILE A 98 -0.68 0.72 -13.06
N LEU A 99 -1.58 0.66 -12.07
CA LEU A 99 -2.99 0.39 -12.31
C LEU A 99 -3.70 1.55 -13.03
N LEU A 100 -3.40 2.79 -12.64
CA LEU A 100 -3.96 3.98 -13.30
C LEU A 100 -3.37 4.21 -14.70
N GLY A 101 -2.19 3.69 -14.98
CA GLY A 101 -1.54 3.76 -16.30
C GLY A 101 -2.09 2.77 -17.33
N ILE A 102 -2.95 1.83 -16.94
CA ILE A 102 -3.56 0.86 -17.87
C ILE A 102 -4.47 1.60 -18.86
N ARG A 103 -4.42 1.19 -20.13
CA ARG A 103 -5.23 1.71 -21.24
C ARG A 103 -5.95 0.54 -21.90
N VAL A 104 -7.18 0.78 -22.36
CA VAL A 104 -7.98 -0.20 -23.10
C VAL A 104 -8.02 0.28 -24.54
N ASP A 105 -7.52 -0.54 -25.47
CA ASP A 105 -7.43 -0.23 -26.90
C ASP A 105 -6.77 1.13 -27.23
N GLY A 106 -5.81 1.55 -26.39
CA GLY A 106 -5.09 2.81 -26.58
C GLY A 106 -5.87 4.05 -26.14
N GLU A 107 -7.07 3.88 -25.58
CA GLU A 107 -7.89 4.95 -25.01
C GLU A 107 -7.80 4.98 -23.48
N THR A 108 -8.16 6.14 -22.93
CA THR A 108 -8.25 6.34 -21.48
C THR A 108 -9.45 5.58 -20.93
N PRO A 109 -9.27 4.72 -19.91
CA PRO A 109 -10.39 4.00 -19.34
C PRO A 109 -11.38 5.01 -18.73
N PHE A 110 -12.68 4.76 -18.90
CA PHE A 110 -13.77 5.66 -18.44
C PHE A 110 -13.83 7.04 -19.11
N GLY A 111 -13.05 7.28 -20.19
CA GLY A 111 -13.12 8.51 -20.98
C GLY A 111 -12.94 9.78 -20.15
N GLU A 112 -13.85 10.74 -20.31
CA GLU A 112 -13.84 12.04 -19.61
C GLU A 112 -13.91 11.91 -18.07
N TYR A 113 -14.49 10.83 -17.56
CA TYR A 113 -14.62 10.59 -16.12
C TYR A 113 -13.35 10.00 -15.48
N TYR A 114 -12.31 9.73 -16.26
CA TYR A 114 -11.07 9.10 -15.79
C TYR A 114 -10.50 9.81 -14.55
N VAL A 115 -10.39 11.13 -14.57
CA VAL A 115 -9.79 11.91 -13.46
C VAL A 115 -10.59 11.72 -12.17
N LEU A 116 -11.93 11.79 -12.25
CA LEU A 116 -12.80 11.59 -11.10
C LEU A 116 -12.66 10.18 -10.53
N VAL A 117 -12.71 9.16 -11.40
CA VAL A 117 -12.56 7.76 -11.02
C VAL A 117 -11.19 7.50 -10.38
N ALA A 118 -10.13 8.06 -10.95
CA ALA A 118 -8.77 7.93 -10.43
C ALA A 118 -8.61 8.59 -9.05
N LEU A 119 -9.23 9.76 -8.82
CA LEU A 119 -9.25 10.40 -7.51
C LEU A 119 -10.02 9.60 -6.46
N CYS A 120 -11.21 9.09 -6.82
CA CYS A 120 -11.97 8.19 -5.94
C CYS A 120 -11.17 6.94 -5.59
N TYR A 121 -10.47 6.37 -6.56
CA TYR A 121 -9.62 5.21 -6.36
C TYR A 121 -8.41 5.51 -5.44
N LEU A 122 -7.72 6.64 -5.65
CA LEU A 122 -6.64 7.09 -4.76
C LEU A 122 -7.12 7.24 -3.32
N PHE A 123 -8.28 7.87 -3.11
CA PHE A 123 -8.89 8.02 -1.80
C PHE A 123 -9.21 6.66 -1.16
N LEU A 124 -9.83 5.76 -1.91
CA LEU A 124 -10.18 4.41 -1.44
C LEU A 124 -8.92 3.62 -1.03
N VAL A 125 -7.87 3.65 -1.86
CA VAL A 125 -6.59 2.98 -1.55
C VAL A 125 -5.92 3.58 -0.32
N ALA A 126 -5.98 4.89 -0.13
CA ALA A 126 -5.44 5.55 1.06
C ALA A 126 -6.20 5.13 2.34
N VAL A 127 -7.53 5.12 2.29
CA VAL A 127 -8.38 4.70 3.42
C VAL A 127 -8.14 3.23 3.79
N LEU A 128 -8.17 2.34 2.80
CA LEU A 128 -7.93 0.91 3.05
C LEU A 128 -6.51 0.64 3.53
N GLY A 129 -5.51 1.32 2.95
CA GLY A 129 -4.12 1.26 3.40
C GLY A 129 -3.96 1.70 4.84
N TYR A 130 -4.62 2.79 5.24
CA TYR A 130 -4.63 3.26 6.63
C TYR A 130 -5.20 2.22 7.60
N PHE A 131 -6.37 1.67 7.30
CA PHE A 131 -6.98 0.63 8.14
C PHE A 131 -6.08 -0.60 8.25
N ARG A 132 -5.43 -0.99 7.14
CA ARG A 132 -4.51 -2.12 7.08
C ARG A 132 -3.27 -1.92 7.94
N CYS A 133 -2.58 -0.78 7.79
CA CYS A 133 -1.42 -0.42 8.62
C CYS A 133 -1.80 -0.35 10.10
N ARG A 134 -2.96 0.25 10.42
CA ARG A 134 -3.49 0.31 11.79
C ARG A 134 -3.71 -1.09 12.36
N ALA A 135 -4.27 -2.02 11.57
CA ALA A 135 -4.46 -3.41 11.97
C ALA A 135 -3.14 -4.10 12.31
N MET A 136 -2.13 -3.93 11.46
CA MET A 136 -0.80 -4.54 11.64
C MET A 136 -0.11 -4.03 12.91
N ILE A 137 -0.19 -2.72 13.18
CA ILE A 137 0.40 -2.11 14.38
C ILE A 137 -0.29 -2.62 15.64
N LEU A 138 -1.62 -2.69 15.65
CA LEU A 138 -2.36 -3.24 16.79
C LEU A 138 -2.07 -4.71 17.03
N ASN A 139 -1.91 -5.50 15.96
CA ASN A 139 -1.56 -6.91 16.07
C ASN A 139 -0.13 -7.09 16.62
N TYR A 140 0.82 -6.22 16.23
CA TYR A 140 2.17 -6.21 16.77
C TYR A 140 2.17 -5.88 18.27
N LEU A 141 1.48 -4.81 18.68
CA LEU A 141 1.34 -4.43 20.10
C LEU A 141 0.73 -5.56 20.95
N LYS A 142 -0.35 -6.18 20.45
CA LYS A 142 -1.01 -7.30 21.14
C LYS A 142 -0.10 -8.52 21.27
N ASN A 143 0.67 -8.85 20.23
CA ASN A 143 1.58 -9.98 20.25
C ASN A 143 2.73 -9.78 21.26
N ASN A 144 3.09 -8.54 21.56
CA ASN A 144 4.11 -8.21 22.57
C ASN A 144 3.51 -7.87 23.95
N GLY A 145 2.29 -8.35 24.25
CA GLY A 145 1.72 -8.26 25.60
C GLY A 145 0.97 -6.97 25.93
N ILE A 146 0.95 -5.97 25.03
CA ILE A 146 0.21 -4.72 25.27
C ILE A 146 -1.27 -4.92 24.94
N ASN A 147 -2.07 -5.08 25.99
CA ASN A 147 -3.50 -5.41 25.87
C ASN A 147 -4.36 -4.13 25.78
N LEU A 148 -4.51 -3.60 24.57
CA LEU A 148 -5.40 -2.46 24.30
C LEU A 148 -6.88 -2.89 24.41
N LYS A 149 -7.48 -2.74 25.61
CA LYS A 149 -8.92 -2.95 25.84
C LYS A 149 -9.74 -2.09 24.86
N GLY A 150 -10.60 -2.74 24.08
CA GLY A 150 -11.61 -2.10 23.23
C GLY A 150 -11.25 -1.86 21.75
N ILE A 151 -10.11 -2.34 21.26
CA ILE A 151 -9.71 -2.15 19.85
C ILE A 151 -9.46 -3.52 19.21
N SER A 152 -10.52 -4.30 19.02
CA SER A 152 -10.45 -5.55 18.24
C SER A 152 -10.42 -5.22 16.75
N VAL A 153 -9.25 -4.90 16.20
CA VAL A 153 -9.12 -5.07 14.74
C VAL A 153 -9.09 -6.57 14.50
N SER A 154 -10.19 -7.07 13.93
CA SER A 154 -10.47 -8.49 13.91
C SER A 154 -9.31 -9.26 13.25
N LYS A 155 -8.84 -10.32 13.91
CA LYS A 155 -7.93 -11.34 13.33
C LYS A 155 -8.38 -11.80 11.93
N ILE A 156 -9.67 -11.66 11.66
CA ILE A 156 -10.36 -11.95 10.40
C ILE A 156 -9.79 -11.10 9.25
N TRP A 157 -9.56 -9.80 9.41
CA TRP A 157 -9.08 -8.96 8.30
C TRP A 157 -7.72 -9.41 7.75
N ASN A 158 -6.75 -9.76 8.62
CA ASN A 158 -5.43 -10.24 8.20
C ASN A 158 -5.49 -11.59 7.48
N LYS A 159 -6.28 -12.52 8.02
CA LYS A 159 -6.40 -13.87 7.49
C LYS A 159 -7.22 -13.91 6.20
N VAL A 160 -8.26 -13.09 6.11
CA VAL A 160 -9.12 -12.94 4.93
C VAL A 160 -8.36 -12.27 3.81
N PHE A 161 -7.64 -11.16 4.05
CA PHE A 161 -6.87 -10.50 2.98
C PHE A 161 -5.76 -11.39 2.40
N LEU A 162 -4.96 -12.05 3.23
CA LEU A 162 -3.90 -12.95 2.74
C LEU A 162 -4.49 -14.14 1.96
N LYS A 163 -5.58 -14.75 2.46
CA LYS A 163 -6.28 -15.80 1.73
C LYS A 163 -6.86 -15.29 0.42
N LEU A 164 -7.48 -14.11 0.41
CA LEU A 164 -7.99 -13.49 -0.81
C LEU A 164 -6.86 -13.25 -1.81
N SER A 165 -5.71 -12.70 -1.39
CA SER A 165 -4.57 -12.46 -2.28
C SER A 165 -4.04 -13.75 -2.90
N ILE A 166 -3.94 -14.84 -2.13
CA ILE A 166 -3.48 -16.14 -2.64
C ILE A 166 -4.51 -16.76 -3.59
N ILE A 167 -5.79 -16.78 -3.19
CA ILE A 167 -6.89 -17.32 -4.01
C ILE A 167 -6.99 -16.55 -5.34
N LEU A 168 -6.83 -15.23 -5.28
CA LEU A 168 -6.89 -14.36 -6.44
C LEU A 168 -5.71 -14.58 -7.40
N LEU A 169 -4.48 -14.77 -6.89
CA LEU A 169 -3.33 -15.17 -7.71
C LEU A 169 -3.58 -16.50 -8.43
N VAL A 170 -4.20 -17.46 -7.75
CA VAL A 170 -4.61 -18.75 -8.32
C VAL A 170 -5.69 -18.56 -9.39
N ILE A 171 -6.70 -17.70 -9.15
CA ILE A 171 -7.76 -17.38 -10.13
C ILE A 171 -7.19 -16.68 -11.37
N ILE A 172 -6.25 -15.74 -11.22
CA ILE A 172 -5.60 -15.09 -12.36
C ILE A 172 -4.80 -16.14 -13.15
N GLY A 173 -4.00 -16.96 -12.47
CA GLY A 173 -3.21 -18.02 -13.10
C GLY A 173 -4.11 -19.00 -13.87
N LEU A 174 -5.15 -19.52 -13.22
CA LEU A 174 -6.12 -20.43 -13.83
C LEU A 174 -6.94 -19.74 -14.93
N GLY A 175 -7.35 -18.51 -14.74
CA GLY A 175 -8.11 -17.71 -15.72
C GLY A 175 -7.28 -17.43 -16.98
N THR A 176 -5.99 -17.14 -16.82
CA THR A 176 -5.07 -16.94 -17.95
C THR A 176 -4.89 -18.25 -18.73
N GLN A 177 -4.77 -19.39 -18.03
CA GLN A 177 -4.66 -20.70 -18.68
C GLN A 177 -5.99 -21.13 -19.33
N LEU A 178 -7.12 -20.89 -18.68
CA LEU A 178 -8.46 -21.17 -19.21
C LEU A 178 -8.77 -20.31 -20.44
N TYR A 179 -8.42 -19.02 -20.45
CA TYR A 179 -8.52 -18.17 -21.65
C TYR A 179 -7.68 -18.71 -22.81
N ARG A 180 -6.49 -19.23 -22.50
CA ARG A 180 -5.59 -19.82 -23.51
C ARG A 180 -6.14 -21.10 -24.11
N LEU A 181 -6.81 -21.93 -23.30
CA LEU A 181 -7.38 -23.23 -23.70
C LEU A 181 -8.78 -23.12 -24.32
N ASN A 182 -9.61 -22.19 -23.85
CA ASN A 182 -11.00 -21.99 -24.29
C ASN A 182 -11.18 -20.74 -25.18
N LYS A 183 -10.14 -20.36 -25.94
CA LYS A 183 -10.22 -19.24 -26.90
C LYS A 183 -11.42 -19.35 -27.84
N TRP A 184 -11.83 -20.57 -28.20
CA TRP A 184 -12.96 -20.87 -29.08
C TRP A 184 -14.33 -20.56 -28.47
N TRP A 185 -14.48 -20.54 -27.15
CA TRP A 185 -15.76 -20.20 -26.50
C TRP A 185 -16.08 -18.70 -26.53
N PHE A 186 -15.07 -17.85 -26.76
CA PHE A 186 -15.19 -16.38 -26.74
C PHE A 186 -15.03 -15.74 -28.13
N ILE A 187 -14.64 -16.52 -29.14
CA ILE A 187 -14.56 -16.06 -30.53
C ILE A 187 -15.82 -16.55 -31.24
N GLY A 188 -16.76 -15.63 -31.47
CA GLY A 188 -17.92 -15.89 -32.30
C GLY A 188 -17.51 -16.19 -33.74
N ASN A 189 -18.24 -17.10 -34.41
CA ASN A 189 -17.95 -17.53 -35.78
C ASN A 189 -18.25 -16.47 -36.87
N ASN A 190 -18.51 -15.22 -36.46
CA ASN A 190 -18.80 -14.12 -37.36
C ASN A 190 -17.55 -13.26 -37.51
N SER A 191 -17.02 -13.26 -38.72
CA SER A 191 -15.91 -12.48 -39.25
C SER A 191 -16.23 -10.98 -39.35
N SER A 192 -16.76 -10.38 -38.29
CA SER A 192 -16.88 -8.94 -38.11
C SER A 192 -16.24 -8.54 -36.78
N SER A 193 -15.06 -7.95 -36.92
CA SER A 193 -14.16 -7.31 -35.96
C SER A 193 -14.82 -6.72 -34.69
N ASN A 194 -14.13 -6.98 -33.56
CA ASN A 194 -14.06 -6.18 -32.31
C ASN A 194 -15.07 -6.37 -31.17
N GLY A 195 -15.85 -7.45 -31.09
CA GLY A 195 -16.71 -7.68 -29.92
C GLY A 195 -16.87 -9.14 -29.49
N ILE A 196 -16.84 -9.40 -28.18
CA ILE A 196 -17.34 -10.65 -27.60
C ILE A 196 -18.86 -10.59 -27.66
N SER A 197 -19.49 -11.25 -28.63
CA SER A 197 -20.95 -11.31 -28.73
C SER A 197 -21.49 -12.47 -27.87
N ILE A 198 -21.97 -12.18 -26.66
CA ILE A 198 -22.66 -13.18 -25.85
C ILE A 198 -24.09 -13.30 -26.36
N GLN A 199 -24.44 -14.47 -26.90
CA GLN A 199 -25.68 -14.73 -27.64
C GLN A 199 -26.96 -14.66 -26.77
N ASN A 200 -26.82 -14.60 -25.44
CA ASN A 200 -27.92 -14.48 -24.48
C ASN A 200 -27.68 -13.28 -23.57
N GLU A 201 -28.50 -12.23 -23.70
CA GLU A 201 -28.33 -10.94 -23.02
C GLU A 201 -28.28 -11.05 -21.49
N TRP A 202 -29.10 -11.94 -20.90
CA TRP A 202 -29.13 -12.13 -19.45
C TRP A 202 -27.87 -12.83 -18.93
N LEU A 203 -27.41 -13.84 -19.66
CA LEU A 203 -26.18 -14.59 -19.36
C LEU A 203 -24.94 -13.70 -19.59
N GLY A 204 -25.00 -12.81 -20.58
CA GLY A 204 -23.98 -11.81 -20.84
C GLY A 204 -23.89 -10.75 -19.74
N MET A 205 -25.02 -10.22 -19.29
CA MET A 205 -25.06 -9.25 -18.19
C MET A 205 -24.54 -9.85 -16.88
N PHE A 206 -24.92 -11.10 -16.56
CA PHE A 206 -24.40 -11.81 -15.39
C PHE A 206 -22.88 -12.00 -15.47
N LEU A 207 -22.36 -12.41 -16.64
CA LEU A 207 -20.93 -12.60 -16.84
C LEU A 207 -20.15 -11.28 -16.69
N VAL A 208 -20.66 -10.19 -17.27
CA VAL A 208 -20.06 -8.85 -17.13
C VAL A 208 -20.05 -8.39 -15.67
N LEU A 209 -21.14 -8.62 -14.93
CA LEU A 209 -21.20 -8.29 -13.50
C LEU A 209 -20.17 -9.09 -12.69
N VAL A 210 -20.09 -10.40 -12.89
CA VAL A 210 -19.15 -11.27 -12.17
C VAL A 210 -17.70 -10.88 -12.48
N VAL A 211 -17.37 -10.65 -13.76
CA VAL A 211 -16.03 -10.22 -14.19
C VAL A 211 -15.70 -8.82 -13.64
N GLY A 212 -16.66 -7.90 -13.68
CA GLY A 212 -16.50 -6.54 -13.13
C GLY A 212 -16.22 -6.55 -11.63
N ILE A 213 -16.99 -7.32 -10.86
CA ILE A 213 -16.76 -7.49 -9.41
C ILE A 213 -15.38 -8.10 -9.15
N LEU A 214 -15.01 -9.14 -9.91
CA LEU A 214 -13.70 -9.77 -9.78
C LEU A 214 -12.56 -8.78 -10.05
N LEU A 215 -12.72 -7.92 -11.06
CA LEU A 215 -11.73 -6.91 -11.44
C LEU A 215 -11.62 -5.79 -10.39
N ILE A 216 -12.72 -5.38 -9.77
CA ILE A 216 -12.70 -4.44 -8.64
C ILE A 216 -11.95 -5.04 -7.45
N ILE A 217 -12.27 -6.29 -7.09
CA ILE A 217 -11.56 -7.00 -6.02
C ILE A 217 -10.06 -7.09 -6.33
N LEU A 218 -9.72 -7.39 -7.59
CA LEU A 218 -8.35 -7.47 -8.06
C LEU A 218 -7.59 -6.16 -7.85
N LEU A 219 -8.19 -5.05 -8.28
CA LEU A 219 -7.63 -3.71 -8.12
C LEU A 219 -7.37 -3.42 -6.64
N VAL A 220 -8.35 -3.66 -5.77
CA VAL A 220 -8.20 -3.40 -4.33
C VAL A 220 -7.10 -4.24 -3.71
N VAL A 221 -7.05 -5.54 -4.01
CA VAL A 221 -6.04 -6.44 -3.45
C VAL A 221 -4.64 -6.09 -3.93
N PHE A 222 -4.48 -5.82 -5.23
CA PHE A 222 -3.18 -5.47 -5.80
C PHE A 222 -2.67 -4.14 -5.21
N SER A 223 -3.55 -3.16 -5.03
CA SER A 223 -3.22 -1.87 -4.40
C SER A 223 -2.73 -1.99 -2.96
N LEU A 224 -3.14 -3.04 -2.27
CA LEU A 224 -2.77 -3.31 -0.88
C LEU A 224 -1.55 -4.23 -0.76
N LEU A 225 -1.02 -4.77 -1.86
CA LEU A 225 0.19 -5.59 -1.89
C LEU A 225 1.41 -4.92 -1.24
N PRO A 226 1.65 -3.59 -1.41
CA PRO A 226 2.71 -2.87 -0.71
C PRO A 226 2.64 -2.96 0.83
N THR A 227 1.46 -3.22 1.40
CA THR A 227 1.31 -3.44 2.85
C THR A 227 1.98 -4.73 3.34
N LEU A 228 2.27 -5.69 2.46
CA LEU A 228 3.04 -6.88 2.81
C LEU A 228 4.50 -6.55 3.15
N LEU A 229 5.03 -5.47 2.56
CA LEU A 229 6.40 -4.99 2.81
C LEU A 229 6.46 -3.98 3.97
N PHE A 230 5.33 -3.72 4.64
CA PHE A 230 5.23 -2.82 5.78
C PHE A 230 5.82 -3.46 7.03
N ASN A 231 6.90 -2.88 7.56
CA ASN A 231 7.53 -3.36 8.79
C ASN A 231 6.79 -2.80 10.03
N ALA A 232 5.80 -3.56 10.51
CA ALA A 232 4.99 -3.15 11.66
C ALA A 232 5.81 -2.92 12.94
N LYS A 233 6.89 -3.68 13.15
CA LYS A 233 7.80 -3.52 14.30
C LYS A 233 8.43 -2.13 14.29
N THR A 234 9.21 -1.83 13.24
CA THR A 234 9.91 -0.56 13.10
C THR A 234 8.97 0.64 13.10
N ILE A 235 7.81 0.51 12.45
CA ILE A 235 6.85 1.62 12.41
C ILE A 235 6.23 1.87 13.79
N THR A 236 5.91 0.81 14.54
CA THR A 236 5.35 0.96 15.89
C THR A 236 6.38 1.55 16.85
N GLU A 237 7.60 1.00 16.87
CA GLU A 237 8.72 1.53 17.66
C GLU A 237 9.00 3.01 17.33
N GLY A 238 9.02 3.36 16.05
CA GLY A 238 9.23 4.75 15.62
C GLY A 238 8.11 5.71 16.03
N ILE A 239 6.87 5.26 16.05
CA ILE A 239 5.74 6.05 16.55
C ILE A 239 5.88 6.27 18.06
N LEU A 240 6.22 5.23 18.82
CA LEU A 240 6.46 5.33 20.27
C LEU A 240 7.65 6.24 20.60
N LEU A 241 8.75 6.12 19.84
CA LEU A 241 9.91 7.02 19.96
C LEU A 241 9.55 8.48 19.69
N LYS A 242 8.63 8.73 18.75
CA LYS A 242 8.17 10.09 18.46
C LYS A 242 7.25 10.64 19.55
N GLU A 243 6.42 9.81 20.15
CA GLU A 243 5.50 10.20 21.22
C GLU A 243 6.25 10.48 22.54
N TYR A 244 7.22 9.63 22.91
CA TYR A 244 8.02 9.73 24.15
C TYR A 244 9.43 10.25 23.94
N ALA A 245 9.62 11.10 22.92
CA ALA A 245 10.96 11.55 22.50
C ALA A 245 11.72 12.23 23.65
N THR A 246 11.03 13.00 24.48
CA THR A 246 11.58 13.72 25.64
C THR A 246 12.04 12.77 26.75
N GLU A 247 11.25 11.76 27.05
CA GLU A 247 11.50 10.78 28.10
C GLU A 247 12.65 9.84 27.71
N PHE A 248 12.70 9.42 26.44
CA PHE A 248 13.83 8.65 25.92
C PHE A 248 15.14 9.45 25.93
N GLN A 249 15.11 10.76 25.65
CA GLN A 249 16.30 11.61 25.75
C GLN A 249 16.81 11.74 27.19
N GLN A 250 15.91 11.96 28.15
CA GLN A 250 16.26 12.08 29.57
C GLN A 250 16.87 10.80 30.14
N GLU A 251 16.32 9.64 29.79
CA GLU A 251 16.84 8.35 30.26
C GLU A 251 18.24 8.07 29.70
N ASN A 252 18.48 8.36 28.42
CA ASN A 252 19.79 8.18 27.78
C ASN A 252 20.87 9.11 28.38
N THR A 253 20.47 10.31 28.83
CA THR A 253 21.39 11.19 29.57
C THR A 253 21.66 10.72 30.98
N ARG A 254 20.69 10.08 31.65
CA ARG A 254 20.86 9.52 33.01
C ARG A 254 21.65 8.21 33.04
N SER A 255 21.56 7.38 32.00
CA SER A 255 22.32 6.12 31.92
C SER A 255 23.80 6.31 31.59
N ASN A 256 24.19 7.51 31.15
CA ASN A 256 25.57 7.87 30.81
C ASN A 256 26.28 8.68 31.93
N GLN A 257 25.65 8.83 33.10
CA GLN A 257 26.26 9.32 34.34
C GLN A 257 26.54 8.14 35.27
#